data_AF-A0A7Y3DXG3-F1
#
_entry.id   AF-A0A7Y3DXG3-F1
#
_cell.length_a   1.000
_cell.length_b   1.000
_cell.length_c   1.000
_cell.angle_alpha   90.00
_cell.angle_beta   90.00
_cell.angle_gamma   90.00
#
_symmetry.space_group_name_H-M   'P 1'
#
loop_
_entity.id
_entity.type
_entity.pdbx_description
1 polymer ?
#
loop_
_entity_poly.entity_id
_entity_poly.type
_entity_poly.pdbx_seq_one_letter_code
_entity_poly.pdbx_strand_id
1 'polypeptide(L)'
;MGTFNLKKYGIEVEEIFRNSSVPVLYELGLRQEKGTAISDVGALLVYSGEKTGRSPKDKRIVRNPDSEKNIDWGDINIGLDEHTYMVNRERALDYLNT
;
A
#
# COMPACT_ATOMS: atom_id res chain seq x y z
N MET A 1 6.77 -28.44 0.64
CA MET A 1 6.77 -27.00 0.98
C MET A 1 5.43 -26.44 0.54
N GLY A 2 4.68 -25.78 1.43
CA GLY A 2 3.36 -25.24 1.07
C GLY A 2 3.48 -24.07 0.10
N THR A 3 2.54 -23.98 -0.85
CA THR A 3 2.44 -22.86 -1.79
C THR A 3 2.20 -21.55 -1.03
N PHE A 4 3.04 -20.55 -1.29
CA PHE A 4 2.87 -19.21 -0.70
C PHE A 4 1.58 -18.57 -1.19
N ASN A 5 0.81 -17.97 -0.28
CA ASN A 5 -0.43 -17.27 -0.59
C ASN A 5 -0.69 -16.14 0.41
N LEU A 6 -1.67 -15.29 0.10
CA LEU A 6 -2.07 -14.14 0.91
C LEU A 6 -3.47 -14.30 1.55
N LYS A 7 -4.05 -15.50 1.52
CA LYS A 7 -5.43 -15.78 1.96
C LYS A 7 -5.69 -15.36 3.40
N LYS A 8 -4.69 -15.49 4.28
CA LYS A 8 -4.79 -15.06 5.69
C LYS A 8 -5.08 -13.56 5.87
N TYR A 9 -4.84 -12.75 4.83
CA TYR A 9 -5.14 -11.33 4.80
C TYR A 9 -6.45 -11.00 4.08
N GLY A 10 -7.12 -11.98 3.47
CA GLY A 10 -8.30 -11.79 2.61
C GLY A 10 -7.96 -11.46 1.15
N ILE A 11 -6.71 -11.66 0.72
CA ILE A 11 -6.26 -11.41 -0.65
C ILE A 11 -6.18 -12.74 -1.41
N GLU A 12 -6.96 -12.85 -2.47
CA GLU A 12 -7.12 -14.02 -3.34
C GLU A 12 -6.82 -13.62 -4.79
N VAL A 13 -5.54 -13.74 -5.16
CA VAL A 13 -5.05 -13.39 -6.49
C VAL A 13 -4.35 -14.58 -7.13
N GLU A 14 -4.36 -14.63 -8.46
CA GLU A 14 -3.71 -15.70 -9.23
C GLU A 14 -2.18 -15.54 -9.27
N GLU A 15 -1.72 -14.31 -9.45
CA GLU A 15 -0.31 -13.99 -9.63
C GLU A 15 0.28 -13.25 -8.41
N ILE A 16 1.43 -13.73 -7.93
CA ILE A 16 2.14 -13.13 -6.79
C ILE A 16 3.62 -12.99 -7.13
N PHE A 17 4.07 -11.74 -7.31
CA PHE A 17 5.48 -11.39 -7.52
C PHE A 17 6.24 -11.32 -6.18
N ARG A 18 6.62 -12.48 -5.63
CA ARG A 18 7.33 -12.56 -4.35
C ARG A 18 8.84 -12.42 -4.54
N ASN A 19 9.45 -11.44 -3.86
CA ASN A 19 10.91 -11.21 -3.86
C ASN A 19 11.49 -11.09 -5.28
N SER A 20 10.76 -10.42 -6.18
CA SER A 20 11.20 -10.19 -7.56
C SER A 20 12.56 -9.50 -7.62
N SER A 21 13.37 -9.91 -8.58
CA SER A 21 14.65 -9.26 -8.84
C SER A 21 14.44 -7.85 -9.42
N VAL A 22 15.48 -7.02 -9.33
CA VAL A 22 15.45 -5.64 -9.85
C VAL A 22 15.00 -5.58 -11.33
N PRO A 23 15.52 -6.42 -12.25
CA PRO A 23 15.06 -6.39 -13.65
C PRO A 23 13.57 -6.70 -13.81
N VAL A 24 13.02 -7.64 -13.04
CA VAL A 24 11.59 -7.95 -13.06
C VAL A 24 10.78 -6.74 -12.59
N LEU A 25 11.22 -6.03 -11.56
CA LEU A 25 10.55 -4.81 -11.08
C LEU A 25 10.59 -3.68 -12.12
N TYR A 26 11.68 -3.55 -12.89
CA TYR A 26 11.76 -2.60 -14.02
C TYR A 26 10.75 -2.95 -15.11
N GLU A 27 10.68 -4.23 -15.52
CA GLU A 27 9.72 -4.68 -16.53
C GLU A 27 8.27 -4.45 -16.09
N LEU A 28 7.95 -4.74 -14.83
CA LEU A 28 6.62 -4.50 -14.28
C LEU A 28 6.27 -3.02 -14.30
N GLY A 29 7.16 -2.14 -13.82
CA GLY A 29 6.92 -0.70 -13.85
C GLY A 29 6.68 -0.17 -15.27
N LEU A 30 7.50 -0.57 -16.23
CA LEU A 30 7.37 -0.13 -17.62
C LEU A 30 6.11 -0.64 -18.33
N ARG A 31 5.64 -1.85 -17.99
CA ARG A 31 4.48 -2.47 -18.64
C ARG A 31 3.15 -2.10 -17.97
N GLN A 32 3.15 -1.91 -16.65
CA GLN A 32 1.91 -1.80 -15.86
C GLN A 32 1.66 -0.38 -15.34
N GLU A 33 2.70 0.41 -15.07
CA GLU A 33 2.55 1.76 -14.51
C GLU A 33 2.75 2.84 -15.58
N LYS A 34 1.66 3.55 -15.89
CA LYS A 34 1.65 4.57 -16.94
C LYS A 34 2.58 5.74 -16.56
N GLY A 35 3.42 6.14 -17.51
CA GLY A 35 4.36 7.25 -17.31
C GLY A 35 5.70 6.81 -16.72
N THR A 36 5.90 5.51 -16.50
CA THR A 36 7.22 4.95 -16.18
C THR A 36 8.13 4.99 -17.41
N ALA A 37 9.39 5.38 -17.20
CA ALA A 37 10.43 5.40 -18.23
C ALA A 37 11.79 5.02 -17.66
N ILE A 38 12.76 4.76 -18.52
CA ILE A 38 14.17 4.60 -18.14
C ILE A 38 14.92 5.86 -18.60
N SER A 39 15.71 6.45 -17.71
CA SER A 39 16.60 7.57 -18.05
C SER A 39 17.80 7.12 -18.90
N ASP A 40 18.53 8.07 -19.47
CA ASP A 40 19.78 7.83 -20.21
C ASP A 40 20.88 7.15 -19.36
N VAL A 41 20.82 7.31 -18.04
CA VAL A 41 21.72 6.64 -17.07
C VAL A 41 21.17 5.31 -16.54
N GLY A 42 20.03 4.84 -17.06
CA GLY A 42 19.44 3.55 -16.69
C GLY A 42 18.58 3.56 -15.42
N ALA A 43 18.25 4.73 -14.87
CA ALA A 43 17.41 4.84 -13.68
C ALA A 43 15.92 4.77 -14.05
N LEU A 44 15.12 4.11 -13.20
CA LEU A 44 13.66 4.08 -13.35
C LEU A 44 13.06 5.43 -12.95
N LEU A 45 12.36 6.07 -13.88
CA LEU A 45 11.61 7.30 -13.68
C LEU A 45 10.14 6.95 -13.48
N VAL A 46 9.50 7.50 -12.44
CA VAL A 46 8.08 7.31 -12.11
C VAL A 46 7.44 8.65 -11.76
N TYR A 47 6.10 8.74 -11.89
CA TYR A 47 5.35 9.97 -11.62
C TYR A 47 4.33 9.77 -10.51
N SER A 48 4.44 10.53 -9.41
CA SER A 48 3.57 10.39 -8.23
C SER A 48 2.22 11.11 -8.35
N GLY A 49 1.88 11.65 -9.53
CA GLY A 49 0.64 12.38 -9.73
C GLY A 49 0.58 13.69 -8.92
N GLU A 50 -0.64 14.04 -8.48
CA GLU A 50 -0.90 15.24 -7.68
C GLU A 50 -0.22 15.21 -6.30
N LYS A 51 0.08 14.02 -5.76
CA LYS A 51 0.64 13.84 -4.42
C LYS A 51 2.16 13.68 -4.50
N THR A 52 2.86 14.80 -4.65
CA THR A 52 4.33 14.86 -4.78
C THR A 52 5.07 14.89 -3.43
N GLY A 53 4.35 14.75 -2.33
CA GLY A 53 4.90 14.76 -0.98
C GLY A 53 3.96 14.07 0.01
N ARG A 54 4.28 14.20 1.30
CA ARG A 54 3.44 13.63 2.37
C ARG A 54 2.08 14.34 2.44
N SER A 55 1.05 13.61 2.87
CA SER A 55 -0.26 14.16 3.26
C SER A 55 -0.49 13.97 4.76
N PRO A 56 0.11 14.79 5.65
CA PRO A 56 -0.01 14.59 7.10
C PRO A 56 -1.46 14.55 7.60
N LYS A 57 -2.33 15.36 6.99
CA LYS A 57 -3.76 15.48 7.34
C LYS A 57 -4.59 14.24 6.98
N ASP A 58 -4.06 13.31 6.19
CA ASP A 58 -4.75 12.08 5.79
C ASP A 58 -4.34 10.88 6.65
N LYS A 59 -3.27 11.00 7.46
CA LYS A 59 -2.83 9.93 8.39
C LYS A 59 -3.89 9.71 9.47
N ARG A 60 -4.24 8.45 9.71
CA ARG A 60 -5.14 8.02 10.79
C ARG A 60 -4.53 6.87 11.58
N ILE A 61 -4.89 6.75 12.86
CA ILE A 61 -4.53 5.62 13.72
C ILE A 61 -5.82 5.10 14.37
N VAL A 62 -6.03 3.78 14.28
CA VAL A 62 -7.20 3.14 14.91
C VAL A 62 -7.10 3.27 16.42
N ARG A 63 -8.19 3.70 17.07
CA ARG A 63 -8.33 3.71 18.53
C ARG A 63 -8.55 2.28 19.03
N ASN A 64 -7.46 1.50 19.10
CA ASN A 64 -7.47 0.14 19.63
C ASN A 64 -7.31 0.18 21.17
N PRO A 65 -8.18 -0.48 21.96
CA PRO A 65 -8.09 -0.50 23.42
C PRO A 65 -6.71 -0.86 24.00
N ASP A 66 -5.96 -1.75 23.35
CA ASP A 66 -4.66 -2.22 23.82
C ASP A 66 -3.56 -1.18 23.68
N SER A 67 -3.68 -0.27 22.71
CA SER A 67 -2.66 0.74 22.41
C SER A 67 -3.09 2.17 22.71
N GLU A 68 -4.39 2.42 22.89
CA GLU A 68 -4.95 3.77 22.92
C GLU A 68 -4.35 4.67 24.01
N LYS A 69 -3.98 4.09 25.16
CA LYS A 69 -3.35 4.83 26.27
C LYS A 69 -1.89 5.17 26.03
N ASN A 70 -1.26 4.57 25.03
CA ASN A 70 0.17 4.73 24.71
C ASN A 70 0.40 5.64 23.49
N ILE A 71 -0.66 6.21 22.92
CA ILE A 71 -0.59 7.08 21.74
C ILE A 71 -0.76 8.53 22.18
N ASP A 72 0.15 9.40 21.72
CA ASP A 72 0.05 10.85 21.87
C ASP A 72 -0.95 11.43 20.86
N TRP A 73 -2.23 11.47 21.24
CA TRP A 73 -3.34 11.88 20.36
C TRP A 73 -3.35 13.39 20.09
N GLY A 74 -3.65 13.77 18.84
CA GLY A 74 -3.79 15.17 18.45
C GLY A 74 -3.80 15.35 16.93
N ASP A 75 -3.43 16.53 16.46
CA ASP A 75 -3.45 16.87 15.03
C ASP A 75 -2.45 16.06 14.18
N ILE A 76 -1.46 15.43 14.81
CA ILE A 76 -0.46 14.56 14.15
C ILE A 76 -0.91 13.09 14.17
N ASN A 77 -1.43 12.62 15.30
CA ASN A 77 -1.94 11.26 15.47
C ASN A 77 -3.46 11.34 15.59
N ILE A 78 -4.11 11.41 14.43
CA ILE A 78 -5.55 11.61 14.33
C ILE A 78 -6.25 10.24 14.50
N GLY A 79 -7.14 10.15 15.48
CA GLY A 79 -7.88 8.92 15.79
C GLY A 79 -8.88 8.54 14.71
N LEU A 80 -9.06 7.23 14.52
CA LEU A 80 -10.07 6.61 13.68
C LEU A 80 -10.74 5.48 14.48
N ASP A 81 -12.05 5.34 14.38
CA ASP A 81 -12.74 4.22 14.99
C ASP A 81 -12.51 2.92 14.19
N GLU A 82 -12.68 1.79 14.87
CA GLU A 82 -12.46 0.47 14.27
C GLU A 82 -13.43 0.19 13.11
N HIS A 83 -14.68 0.63 13.20
CA HIS A 83 -15.67 0.39 12.15
C HIS A 83 -15.28 1.09 10.84
N THR A 84 -14.89 2.37 10.90
CA THR A 84 -14.42 3.11 9.73
C THR A 84 -13.14 2.50 9.14
N TYR A 85 -12.24 2.00 9.99
CA TYR A 85 -11.08 1.23 9.53
C TYR A 85 -11.50 -0.02 8.76
N MET A 86 -12.44 -0.81 9.28
CA MET A 86 -12.92 -2.02 8.61
C MET A 86 -13.55 -1.71 7.25
N VAL A 87 -14.33 -0.62 7.14
CA VAL A 87 -14.87 -0.17 5.85
C VAL A 87 -13.75 0.14 4.85
N ASN A 88 -12.72 0.88 5.26
CA ASN A 88 -11.58 1.18 4.38
C ASN A 88 -10.78 -0.07 4.02
N ARG A 89 -10.65 -1.00 4.96
CA ARG A 89 -9.97 -2.29 4.75
C ARG A 89 -10.70 -3.12 3.69
N GLU A 90 -12.03 -3.25 3.79
CA GLU A 90 -12.82 -3.98 2.78
C GLU A 90 -12.65 -3.36 1.39
N ARG A 91 -12.72 -2.02 1.26
CA ARG A 91 -12.48 -1.34 -0.03
C ARG A 91 -11.10 -1.63 -0.60
N ALA A 92 -10.08 -1.76 0.25
CA ALA A 92 -8.73 -2.12 -0.19
C ALA A 92 -8.65 -3.58 -0.64
N LEU A 93 -9.33 -4.51 0.06
CA LEU A 93 -9.40 -5.90 -0.35
C LEU A 93 -10.13 -6.08 -1.67
N ASP A 94 -11.28 -5.42 -1.85
CA ASP A 94 -12.04 -5.43 -3.10
C ASP A 94 -11.17 -5.00 -4.28
N TYR A 95 -10.42 -3.91 -4.12
CA TYR A 95 -9.52 -3.42 -5.15
C TYR A 95 -8.37 -4.40 -5.44
N LEU A 96 -7.75 -4.97 -4.40
CA LEU A 96 -6.60 -5.88 -4.57
C LEU A 96 -6.99 -7.25 -5.12
N ASN A 97 -8.26 -7.64 -5.02
CA ASN A 97 -8.81 -8.89 -5.56
C ASN A 97 -9.47 -8.71 -6.95
N THR A 98 -9.27 -7.56 -7.60
CA THR A 98 -9.68 -7.32 -8.99
C THR A 98 -8.63 -7.86 -9.96
#